data_AF-A0A7Y7P4V6-F1
#
_entry.id   AF-A0A7Y7P4V6-F1
#
_cell.length_a   1.000
_cell.length_b   1.000
_cell.length_c   1.000
_cell.angle_alpha   90.00
_cell.angle_beta   90.00
_cell.angle_gamma   90.00
#
_symmetry.space_group_name_H-M   'P 1'
#
loop_
_entity.id
_entity.type
_entity.pdbx_description
1 polymer ?
#
loop_
_entity_poly.entity_id
_entity_poly.type
_entity_poly.pdbx_seq_one_letter_code
_entity_poly.pdbx_strand_id
1 'polypeptide(L)' 'MLTQFNVNADSITNFAEVLVDNEMENRIVGTTDDGGLLIEVEYTKNDRDVIEELEDISEPDEDE' A
#
# COMPACT_ATOMS: atom_id res chain seq x y z
N MET A 1 2.99 -13.82 -1.58
CA MET A 1 1.71 -13.43 -2.21
C MET A 1 1.92 -12.01 -2.67
N LEU A 2 1.41 -11.63 -3.84
CA LEU A 2 1.56 -10.28 -4.38
C LEU A 2 0.18 -9.61 -4.40
N THR A 3 0.09 -8.41 -3.82
CA THR A 3 -1.11 -7.55 -3.85
C THR A 3 -0.70 -6.18 -4.39
N GLN A 4 -1.62 -5.54 -5.11
CA GLN A 4 -1.43 -4.19 -5.62
C GLN A 4 -2.30 -3.21 -4.84
N PHE A 5 -1.71 -2.09 -4.46
CA PHE A 5 -2.32 -1.01 -3.70
C PHE A 5 -2.31 0.28 -4.52
N ASN A 6 -3.43 0.97 -4.52
CA ASN A 6 -3.51 2.34 -5.02
C ASN A 6 -3.25 3.27 -3.84
N VAL A 7 -2.16 4.01 -3.87
CA VAL A 7 -1.74 4.85 -2.74
C VAL A 7 -1.79 6.31 -3.16
N ASN A 8 -2.66 7.08 -2.50
CA ASN A 8 -2.79 8.52 -2.72
C ASN A 8 -1.52 9.26 -2.31
N ALA A 9 -1.23 10.37 -3.00
CA ALA A 9 -0.02 11.15 -2.77
C ALA A 9 0.17 11.58 -1.30
N ASP A 10 -0.94 11.89 -0.62
CA ASP A 10 -0.95 12.29 0.78
C ASP A 10 -0.65 11.13 1.75
N SER A 11 -0.99 9.89 1.37
CA SER A 11 -0.81 8.69 2.19
C SER A 11 0.47 7.90 1.88
N ILE A 12 1.19 8.23 0.80
CA ILE A 12 2.42 7.52 0.38
C ILE A 12 3.45 7.44 1.51
N THR A 13 3.63 8.51 2.28
CA THR A 13 4.65 8.51 3.34
C THR A 13 4.30 7.51 4.44
N ASN A 14 3.05 7.51 4.89
CA ASN A 14 2.56 6.58 5.92
C ASN A 14 2.61 5.13 5.41
N PHE A 15 2.16 4.90 4.18
CA PHE A 15 2.24 3.58 3.53
C PHE A 15 3.68 3.06 3.46
N ALA A 16 4.64 3.93 3.12
CA ALA A 16 6.06 3.57 3.06
C ALA A 16 6.67 3.28 4.45
N GLU A 17 6.23 3.97 5.51
CA GLU A 17 6.68 3.70 6.88
C GLU A 17 6.29 2.27 7.30
N VAL A 18 5.03 1.87 7.07
CA VAL A 18 4.56 0.51 7.36
C VAL A 18 5.35 -0.56 6.61
N LEU A 19 5.68 -0.31 5.34
CA LEU A 19 6.51 -1.23 4.56
C LEU A 19 7.92 -1.38 5.13
N VAL A 20 8.54 -0.27 5.58
CA VAL A 20 9.89 -0.28 6.14
C VAL A 20 9.92 -0.95 7.51
N ASP A 21 8.96 -0.64 8.38
CA ASP A 21 8.90 -1.18 9.74
C ASP A 21 8.68 -2.71 9.76
N ASN A 22 8.05 -3.25 8.71
CA ASN A 22 7.78 -4.67 8.55
C ASN A 22 8.71 -5.36 7.54
N GLU A 23 9.76 -4.69 7.06
CA GLU A 23 10.74 -5.21 6.08
C GLU A 23 10.10 -5.81 4.81
N MET A 24 9.02 -5.18 4.32
CA MET A 24 8.20 -5.69 3.22
C MET A 24 8.81 -5.37 1.85
N GLU A 25 8.92 -6.39 0.98
CA GLU A 25 9.35 -6.18 -0.40
C GLU A 25 8.22 -5.50 -1.21
N ASN A 26 8.57 -4.42 -1.90
CA ASN A 26 7.61 -3.62 -2.66
C ASN A 26 8.20 -3.07 -3.95
N ARG A 27 7.32 -2.73 -4.89
CA ARG A 27 7.67 -2.16 -6.19
C ARG A 27 6.59 -1.21 -6.70
N ILE A 28 6.99 -0.01 -7.11
CA ILE A 28 6.12 0.88 -7.87
C ILE A 28 5.97 0.31 -9.28
N VAL A 29 4.74 0.03 -9.68
CA VAL A 29 4.39 -0.55 -10.99
C VAL A 29 3.69 0.45 -11.91
N GLY A 30 3.22 1.58 -11.38
CA GLY A 30 2.61 2.65 -12.17
C GLY A 30 2.12 3.83 -11.33
N THR A 31 1.31 4.67 -11.96
CA THR A 31 0.61 5.81 -11.36
C THR A 31 -0.90 5.65 -11.57
N THR A 32 -1.70 6.19 -10.66
CA THR A 32 -3.16 6.30 -10.85
C THR A 32 -3.52 7.59 -11.59
N ASP A 33 -4.72 7.66 -12.18
CA ASP A 33 -5.19 8.85 -12.91
C ASP A 33 -5.31 10.09 -12.01
N ASP A 34 -5.58 9.89 -10.72
CA ASP A 34 -5.69 10.92 -9.68
C ASP A 34 -4.33 11.40 -9.12
N GLY A 35 -3.22 10.93 -9.70
CA GLY A 35 -1.87 11.33 -9.30
C GLY A 35 -1.28 10.56 -8.11
N GLY A 36 -1.89 9.42 -7.75
CA GLY A 36 -1.34 8.46 -6.80
C GLY A 36 -0.37 7.46 -7.46
N LEU A 37 0.11 6.51 -6.67
CA LEU A 37 1.00 5.42 -7.11
C LEU A 37 0.28 4.07 -7.06
N LEU A 38 0.58 3.22 -8.04
CA LEU A 38 0.23 1.80 -7.98
C LEU A 38 1.46 1.05 -7.46
N ILE A 39 1.36 0.48 -6.25
CA ILE A 39 2.45 -0.19 -5.54
C ILE A 39 2.10 -1.67 -5.39
N GLU A 40 2.99 -2.54 -5.87
CA GLU A 40 2.91 -3.98 -5.67
C GLU A 40 3.73 -4.36 -4.44
N VAL A 41 3.15 -5.17 -3.55
CA VAL A 41 3.75 -5.57 -2.27
C VAL A 41 3.76 -7.09 -2.19
N GLU A 42 4.91 -7.65 -1.87
CA GLU A 42 5.08 -9.08 -1.62
C GLU A 42 5.00 -9.37 -0.12
N TYR A 43 4.12 -10.30 0.24
CA TYR A 43 3.85 -10.65 1.63
C TYR A 43 3.61 -12.15 1.82
N THR A 44 3.84 -12.65 3.04
CA THR A 44 3.60 -14.03 3.43
C THR A 44 2.30 -14.17 4.24
N LYS A 45 1.93 -15.39 4.63
CA LYS A 45 0.74 -15.60 5.47
C LYS A 45 0.86 -15.01 6.88
N ASN A 46 2.08 -14.71 7.33
CA ASN A 46 2.32 -14.09 8.64
C ASN A 46 2.12 -12.59 8.63
N ASP A 47 2.14 -11.96 7.44
CA ASP A 47 2.08 -10.51 7.28
C ASP A 47 0.64 -10.03 7.06
N ARG A 48 -0.33 -10.84 7.49
CA ARG A 48 -1.75 -10.56 7.25
C ARG A 48 -2.18 -9.28 7.95
N ASP A 49 -1.79 -9.09 9.20
CA ASP A 49 -2.13 -7.89 9.98
C ASP A 49 -1.54 -6.62 9.33
N VAL A 50 -0.34 -6.74 8.75
CA VAL A 50 0.33 -5.63 8.03
C VAL A 50 -0.40 -5.30 6.73
N ILE A 51 -0.90 -6.31 6.01
CA ILE A 51 -1.68 -6.09 4.80
C ILE A 51 -3.01 -5.39 5.11
N GLU A 52 -3.70 -5.78 6.18
CA GLU A 52 -4.94 -5.10 6.61
C GLU A 52 -4.66 -3.61 6.94
N GLU A 53 -3.53 -3.30 7.59
CA GLU A 53 -3.12 -1.91 7.84
C GLU A 53 -2.77 -1.14 6.55
N LEU A 54 -2.11 -1.79 5.59
CA LEU A 54 -1.82 -1.18 4.28
C LEU A 54 -3.09 -0.95 3.46
N GLU A 55 -4.08 -1.84 3.58
CA GLU A 55 -5.40 -1.67 2.97
C GLU A 55 -6.07 -0.41 3.53
N ASP A 56 -6.17 -0.28 4.86
CA ASP A 56 -6.73 0.90 5.54
C ASP A 56 -6.08 2.24 5.11
N ILE A 57 -4.76 2.24 4.83
CA ILE A 57 -4.03 3.44 4.38
C ILE A 57 -4.26 3.73 2.89
N SER A 58 -4.43 2.68 2.09
CA SER A 58 -4.56 2.76 0.63
C SER A 58 -5.98 3.06 0.17
N GLU A 59 -6.98 2.81 1.01
CA GLU A 59 -8.37 3.11 0.68
C GLU A 59 -8.49 4.61 0.34
N PRO A 60 -8.94 4.97 -0.88
CA PRO A 60 -9.46 6.31 -1.08
C PRO A 60 -10.64 6.44 -0.13
N ASP A 61 -10.82 7.59 0.53
CA ASP A 61 -12.05 7.89 1.25
C ASP A 61 -13.25 7.62 0.29
N GLU A 62 -13.84 6.42 0.36
CA GLU A 62 -15.18 6.16 -0.14
C GLU A 62 -16.11 6.83 0.87
N ASP A 63 -16.20 8.16 0.77
CA ASP A 63 -17.27 8.94 1.39
C ASP A 63 -18.62 8.40 0.88
N GLU A 64 -19.28 7.58 1.72
CA GLU A 64 -20.72 7.23 1.80
C GLU A 64 -21.53 6.87 0.51
#